data_AF-A0A0Q9NW19-F1
#
_entry.id   AF-A0A0Q9NW19-F1
#
_cell.length_a   1.000
_cell.length_b   1.000
_cell.length_c   1.000
_cell.angle_alpha   90.00
_cell.angle_beta   90.00
_cell.angle_gamma   90.00
#
_symmetry.space_group_name_H-M   'P 1'
#
loop_
_entity.id
_entity.type
_entity.pdbx_description
1 polymer ?
#
loop_
_entity_poly.entity_id
_entity_poly.type
_entity_poly.pdbx_seq_one_letter_code
_entity_poly.pdbx_strand_id
1 'polypeptide(L)'
;MSEVAIPQAAPVAAFNTSALPATAMTVSLMEWAQELSAAHQLGTALCSTEFVPASFRGKPEAAAAAILAGKSLGLDPMNALANIFVVSGRPSMYARTMAALVMQAGHTIRRVEATEQRVVYEGRRKGETTFTRVEWTIARAQKAGYTSNKKYQTDPIGMLTAKCQAEICRVIAPDVLTGIAATSVEEVELDDLGEQAPAAPAAEARPKRTIQRAKAPAPDLPDVVHDAPQDEAEAPAEPLATSAQLTKIHVILGKLGASDREAGLAELSTFTGRTIESSKALTKAEASRFIEEAETPPADADGVLPDVDGQWGLDQEGAK
;
A
#
# COMPACT_ATOMS: atom_id res chain seq x y z
N MET A 1 21.00 -54.63 80.50
CA MET A 1 20.95 -54.75 79.03
C MET A 1 20.07 -53.62 78.54
N SER A 2 20.69 -52.51 78.15
CA SER A 2 20.01 -51.27 77.75
C SER A 2 20.31 -51.09 76.27
N GLU A 3 19.31 -51.34 75.43
CA GLU A 3 19.41 -51.28 73.98
C GLU A 3 19.20 -49.82 73.52
N VAL A 4 20.26 -49.22 72.98
CA VAL A 4 20.23 -47.87 72.41
C VAL A 4 19.80 -48.00 70.95
N ALA A 5 18.58 -47.55 70.65
CA ALA A 5 18.08 -47.46 69.29
C ALA A 5 18.73 -46.27 68.56
N ILE A 6 19.45 -46.55 67.47
CA ILE A 6 20.01 -45.55 66.55
C ILE A 6 18.90 -45.17 65.56
N PRO A 7 18.54 -43.88 65.40
CA PRO A 7 17.55 -43.50 64.40
C PRO A 7 18.14 -43.59 62.98
N GLN A 8 17.44 -44.32 62.12
CA GLN A 8 17.76 -44.49 60.70
C GLN A 8 17.54 -43.14 59.97
N ALA A 9 18.58 -42.61 59.32
CA ALA A 9 18.50 -41.39 58.54
C ALA A 9 17.65 -41.60 57.27
N ALA A 10 16.64 -40.76 57.06
CA ALA A 10 15.81 -40.76 55.86
C ALA A 10 16.63 -40.30 54.63
N PRO A 11 16.37 -40.84 53.42
CA PRO A 11 17.08 -40.44 52.22
C PRO A 11 16.76 -39.00 51.84
N VAL A 12 17.80 -38.18 51.65
CA VAL A 12 17.70 -36.81 51.14
C VAL A 12 17.17 -36.87 49.70
N ALA A 13 16.02 -36.25 49.46
CA ALA A 13 15.42 -36.17 48.13
C ALA A 13 16.42 -35.51 47.16
N ALA A 14 16.76 -36.22 46.09
CA ALA A 14 17.57 -35.68 45.01
C ALA A 14 16.80 -34.53 44.36
N PHE A 15 17.33 -33.30 44.50
CA PHE A 15 16.84 -32.16 43.73
C PHE A 15 17.09 -32.46 42.26
N ASN A 16 16.00 -32.68 41.53
CA ASN A 16 16.04 -32.81 40.09
C ASN A 16 16.52 -31.48 39.52
N THR A 17 17.78 -31.43 39.05
CA THR A 17 18.31 -30.30 38.30
C THR A 17 17.64 -30.28 36.94
N SER A 18 16.43 -29.73 36.88
CA SER A 18 15.85 -29.30 35.62
C SER A 18 16.77 -28.22 35.07
N ALA A 19 17.63 -28.61 34.13
CA ALA A 19 18.45 -27.67 33.39
C ALA A 19 17.50 -26.70 32.71
N LEU A 20 17.61 -25.41 33.07
CA LEU A 20 16.96 -24.33 32.35
C LEU A 20 17.29 -24.49 30.85
N PRO A 21 16.31 -24.39 29.93
CA PRO A 21 16.60 -24.46 28.52
C PRO A 21 17.55 -23.31 28.17
N ALA A 22 18.72 -23.65 27.62
CA ALA A 22 19.66 -22.68 27.11
C ALA A 22 18.96 -21.84 26.04
N THR A 23 18.78 -20.55 26.31
CA THR A 23 18.32 -19.59 25.31
C THR A 23 19.34 -19.61 24.17
N ALA A 24 18.98 -20.15 23.01
CA ALA A 24 19.83 -20.15 21.83
C ALA A 24 20.04 -18.70 21.36
N MET A 25 21.11 -18.08 21.85
CA MET A 25 21.46 -16.68 21.59
C MET A 25 22.18 -16.46 20.24
N THR A 26 22.32 -17.51 19.42
CA THR A 26 22.99 -17.45 18.12
C THR A 26 22.03 -17.88 17.01
N VAL A 27 21.72 -16.94 16.10
CA VAL A 27 20.97 -17.24 14.88
C VAL A 27 21.81 -18.14 13.98
N SER A 28 21.32 -19.32 13.64
CA SER A 28 21.96 -20.22 12.67
C SER A 28 21.64 -19.74 11.25
N LEU A 29 22.66 -19.29 10.50
CA LEU A 29 22.49 -18.87 9.11
C LEU A 29 22.01 -20.01 8.21
N MET A 30 22.40 -21.26 8.52
CA MET A 30 21.97 -22.43 7.75
C MET A 30 20.48 -22.70 7.95
N GLU A 31 20.01 -22.64 9.19
CA GLU A 31 18.58 -22.79 9.50
C GLU A 31 17.77 -21.66 8.86
N TRP A 32 18.27 -20.42 8.95
CA TRP A 32 17.63 -19.28 8.32
C TRP A 32 17.55 -19.42 6.78
N ALA A 33 18.59 -19.95 6.13
CA ALA A 33 18.57 -20.24 4.70
C ALA A 33 17.56 -21.34 4.32
N GLN A 34 17.40 -22.37 5.16
CA GLN A 34 16.38 -23.40 4.99
C GLN A 34 14.97 -22.83 5.15
N GLU A 35 14.75 -21.98 6.15
CA GLU A 35 13.48 -21.28 6.36
C GLU A 35 13.12 -20.37 5.19
N LEU A 36 14.10 -19.63 4.66
CA LEU A 36 13.91 -18.81 3.46
C LEU A 36 13.52 -19.66 2.24
N SER A 37 14.19 -20.80 2.05
CA SER A 37 13.84 -21.74 0.97
C SER A 37 12.40 -22.25 1.12
N ALA A 38 12.00 -22.64 2.34
CA ALA A 38 10.64 -23.10 2.62
C ALA A 38 9.60 -21.97 2.43
N ALA A 39 9.88 -20.77 2.92
CA ALA A 39 9.02 -19.60 2.74
C ALA A 39 8.86 -19.24 1.25
N HIS A 40 9.91 -19.38 0.45
CA HIS A 40 9.85 -19.17 -1.00
C HIS A 40 8.99 -20.23 -1.70
N GLN A 41 9.07 -21.50 -1.30
CA GLN A 41 8.21 -22.55 -1.85
C GLN A 41 6.73 -22.29 -1.52
N LEU A 42 6.43 -21.91 -0.28
CA LEU A 42 5.09 -21.50 0.14
C LEU A 42 4.61 -20.27 -0.64
N GLY A 43 5.45 -19.22 -0.72
CA GLY A 43 5.15 -18.01 -1.47
C GLY A 43 4.85 -18.30 -2.94
N THR A 44 5.66 -19.14 -3.59
CA THR A 44 5.45 -19.58 -4.98
C THR A 44 4.09 -20.26 -5.16
N ALA A 45 3.72 -21.17 -4.25
CA ALA A 45 2.45 -21.88 -4.33
C ALA A 45 1.23 -20.97 -4.08
N LEU A 46 1.36 -20.00 -3.17
CA LEU A 46 0.25 -19.14 -2.75
C LEU A 46 0.02 -17.96 -3.70
N CYS A 47 1.09 -17.39 -4.27
CA CYS A 47 1.03 -16.17 -5.10
C CYS A 47 0.30 -16.34 -6.43
N SER A 48 0.00 -17.58 -6.85
CA SER A 48 -0.83 -17.85 -8.03
C SER A 48 -2.33 -17.91 -7.71
N THR A 49 -2.71 -17.73 -6.44
CA THR A 49 -4.11 -17.84 -5.99
C THR A 49 -4.71 -16.47 -5.70
N GLU A 50 -6.05 -16.37 -5.75
CA GLU A 50 -6.77 -15.16 -5.36
C GLU A 50 -6.84 -14.94 -3.84
N PHE A 51 -6.47 -15.95 -3.04
CA PHE A 51 -6.39 -15.84 -1.58
C PHE A 51 -5.29 -14.88 -1.11
N VAL A 52 -4.30 -14.62 -1.95
CA VAL A 52 -3.19 -13.71 -1.63
C VAL A 52 -3.49 -12.30 -2.15
N PRO A 53 -3.19 -11.24 -1.35
CA PRO A 53 -3.36 -9.86 -1.78
C PRO A 53 -2.64 -9.55 -3.10
N ALA A 54 -3.22 -8.63 -3.88
CA ALA A 54 -2.71 -8.24 -5.19
C ALA A 54 -1.23 -7.77 -5.16
N SER A 55 -0.80 -7.17 -4.05
CA SER A 55 0.58 -6.72 -3.83
C SER A 55 1.61 -7.85 -3.93
N PHE A 56 1.22 -9.09 -3.63
CA PHE A 56 2.08 -10.27 -3.64
C PHE A 56 1.83 -11.22 -4.82
N ARG A 57 0.75 -11.06 -5.59
CA ARG A 57 0.45 -11.95 -6.72
C ARG A 57 1.57 -11.93 -7.76
N GLY A 58 2.01 -13.12 -8.15
CA GLY A 58 3.15 -13.30 -9.05
C GLY A 58 4.51 -12.81 -8.50
N LYS A 59 4.62 -12.52 -7.19
CA LYS A 59 5.84 -12.02 -6.55
C LYS A 59 6.28 -12.93 -5.39
N PRO A 60 6.80 -14.13 -5.69
CA PRO A 60 7.12 -15.13 -4.68
C PRO A 60 8.17 -14.68 -3.66
N GLU A 61 9.14 -13.86 -4.06
CA GLU A 61 10.19 -13.35 -3.16
C GLU A 61 9.63 -12.37 -2.13
N ALA A 62 8.70 -11.49 -2.56
CA ALA A 62 8.02 -10.56 -1.66
C ALA A 62 7.13 -11.31 -0.66
N ALA A 63 6.43 -12.35 -1.13
CA ALA A 63 5.64 -13.22 -0.26
C ALA A 63 6.51 -14.00 0.73
N ALA A 64 7.64 -14.53 0.30
CA ALA A 64 8.59 -15.22 1.18
C ALA A 64 9.09 -14.30 2.29
N ALA A 65 9.44 -13.05 1.96
CA ALA A 65 9.86 -12.05 2.93
C ALA A 65 8.74 -11.73 3.95
N ALA A 66 7.50 -11.57 3.48
CA ALA A 66 6.34 -11.34 4.35
C ALA A 66 6.07 -12.55 5.28
N ILE A 67 6.18 -13.78 4.77
CA ILE A 67 6.01 -15.01 5.56
C ILE A 67 7.08 -15.10 6.66
N LEU A 68 8.35 -14.85 6.34
CA LEU A 68 9.43 -14.86 7.33
C LEU A 68 9.25 -13.76 8.38
N ALA A 69 8.85 -12.57 7.96
CA ALA A 69 8.53 -11.49 8.87
C ALA A 69 7.37 -11.87 9.80
N GLY A 70 6.29 -12.45 9.26
CA GLY A 70 5.15 -12.93 10.05
C GLY A 70 5.51 -14.05 11.01
N LYS A 71 6.38 -14.97 10.60
CA LYS A 71 6.89 -16.05 11.47
C LYS A 71 7.58 -15.51 12.72
N SER A 72 8.35 -14.42 12.61
CA SER A 72 8.97 -13.76 13.78
C SER A 72 7.96 -13.20 14.77
N LEU A 73 6.74 -12.89 14.31
CA LEU A 73 5.62 -12.43 15.11
C LEU A 73 4.67 -13.56 15.54
N GLY A 74 4.99 -14.83 15.21
CA GLY A 74 4.16 -15.99 15.48
C GLY A 74 2.94 -16.13 14.57
N LEU A 75 2.93 -15.45 13.41
CA LEU A 75 1.89 -15.60 12.39
C LEU A 75 2.20 -16.80 11.48
N ASP A 76 1.17 -17.57 11.13
CA ASP A 76 1.26 -18.54 10.05
C ASP A 76 1.38 -17.84 8.68
N PRO A 77 1.80 -18.55 7.61
CA PRO A 77 2.02 -17.94 6.30
C PRO A 77 0.81 -17.20 5.72
N MET A 78 -0.41 -17.70 5.95
CA MET A 78 -1.60 -17.09 5.38
C MET A 78 -1.97 -15.81 6.13
N ASN A 79 -1.89 -15.85 7.46
CA ASN A 79 -2.07 -14.65 8.28
C ASN A 79 -0.96 -13.61 8.05
N ALA A 80 0.28 -14.03 7.79
CA ALA A 80 1.37 -13.14 7.45
C ALA A 80 1.08 -12.37 6.14
N LEU A 81 0.76 -13.09 5.05
CA LEU A 81 0.49 -12.48 3.75
C LEU A 81 -0.75 -11.57 3.77
N ALA A 82 -1.75 -11.87 4.59
CA ALA A 82 -2.95 -11.06 4.69
C ALA A 82 -2.75 -9.75 5.48
N ASN A 83 -1.76 -9.69 6.38
CA ASN A 83 -1.64 -8.60 7.36
C ASN A 83 -0.32 -7.82 7.30
N ILE A 84 0.68 -8.31 6.56
CA ILE A 84 1.99 -7.67 6.42
C ILE A 84 2.14 -7.14 4.99
N PHE A 85 2.58 -5.90 4.87
CA PHE A 85 2.73 -5.17 3.61
C PHE A 85 4.11 -4.57 3.53
N VAL A 86 4.62 -4.39 2.31
CA VAL A 86 5.85 -3.63 2.08
C VAL A 86 5.44 -2.27 1.55
N VAL A 87 5.75 -1.22 2.29
CA VAL A 87 5.50 0.17 1.90
C VAL A 87 6.84 0.89 1.88
N SER A 88 7.21 1.50 0.75
CA SER A 88 8.50 2.17 0.55
C SER A 88 9.72 1.30 0.95
N GLY A 89 9.65 -0.02 0.67
CA GLY A 89 10.72 -0.98 1.01
C GLY A 89 10.78 -1.38 2.49
N ARG A 90 9.84 -0.93 3.32
CA ARG A 90 9.75 -1.29 4.74
C ARG A 90 8.57 -2.21 5.01
N PRO A 91 8.77 -3.34 5.73
CA PRO A 91 7.66 -4.17 6.15
C PRO A 91 6.84 -3.41 7.21
N SER A 92 5.53 -3.40 7.03
CA SER A 92 4.52 -2.71 7.84
C SER A 92 3.33 -3.63 8.07
N MET A 93 2.50 -3.34 9.06
CA MET A 93 1.27 -4.11 9.32
C MET A 93 0.12 -3.19 9.73
N TYR A 94 -1.12 -3.69 9.67
CA TYR A 94 -2.27 -2.90 10.12
C TYR A 94 -2.28 -2.70 11.64
N ALA A 95 -2.82 -1.56 12.11
CA ALA A 95 -3.00 -1.28 13.53
C ALA A 95 -3.82 -2.36 14.27
N ARG A 96 -4.82 -2.94 13.60
CA ARG A 96 -5.62 -4.06 14.13
C ARG A 96 -4.78 -5.31 14.39
N THR A 97 -3.77 -5.57 13.57
CA THR A 97 -2.89 -6.72 13.70
C THR A 97 -1.94 -6.52 14.87
N MET A 98 -1.37 -5.31 15.03
CA MET A 98 -0.56 -4.96 16.21
C MET A 98 -1.36 -5.19 17.50
N ALA A 99 -2.60 -4.70 17.52
CA ALA A 99 -3.50 -4.88 18.65
C ALA A 99 -3.81 -6.34 18.97
N ALA A 100 -4.07 -7.16 17.95
CA ALA A 100 -4.30 -8.59 18.14
C ALA A 100 -3.09 -9.30 18.77
N LEU A 101 -1.88 -9.02 18.27
CA LEU A 101 -0.63 -9.56 18.82
C LEU A 101 -0.40 -9.13 20.27
N VAL A 102 -0.60 -7.84 20.56
CA VAL A 102 -0.47 -7.26 21.90
C VAL A 102 -1.48 -7.87 22.88
N MET A 103 -2.74 -8.05 22.46
CA MET A 103 -3.76 -8.72 23.27
C MET A 103 -3.46 -10.21 23.47
N GLN A 104 -2.94 -10.89 22.45
CA GLN A 104 -2.53 -12.30 22.53
C GLN A 104 -1.35 -12.50 23.50
N ALA A 105 -0.44 -11.53 23.59
CA ALA A 105 0.62 -11.49 24.61
C ALA A 105 0.09 -11.26 26.05
N GLY A 106 -1.21 -11.03 26.20
CA GLY A 106 -1.89 -10.83 27.49
C GLY A 106 -1.87 -9.39 27.98
N HIS A 107 -1.55 -8.42 27.11
CA HIS A 107 -1.69 -7.00 27.41
C HIS A 107 -3.14 -6.56 27.20
N THR A 108 -3.53 -5.46 27.84
CA THR A 108 -4.88 -4.90 27.73
C THR A 108 -4.82 -3.62 26.92
N ILE A 109 -5.66 -3.49 25.91
CA ILE A 109 -5.92 -2.23 25.20
C ILE A 109 -7.43 -2.02 25.10
N ARG A 110 -7.89 -0.77 25.17
CA ARG A 110 -9.30 -0.42 25.02
C ARG A 110 -9.46 0.97 24.43
N ARG A 111 -10.49 1.14 23.60
CA ARG A 111 -10.92 2.46 23.13
C ARG A 111 -11.80 3.10 24.20
N VAL A 112 -11.45 4.32 24.61
CA VAL A 112 -12.18 5.08 25.63
C VAL A 112 -13.14 6.06 25.00
N GLU A 113 -12.76 6.63 23.87
CA GLU A 113 -13.53 7.66 23.17
C GLU A 113 -13.28 7.55 21.67
N ALA A 114 -14.32 7.79 20.88
CA ALA A 114 -14.25 7.82 19.43
C ALA A 114 -15.24 8.86 18.89
N THR A 115 -14.70 9.93 18.31
CA THR A 115 -15.43 11.00 17.64
C THR A 115 -14.67 11.39 16.37
N GLU A 116 -15.30 12.12 15.47
CA GLU A 116 -14.64 12.62 14.24
C GLU A 116 -13.46 13.55 14.54
N GLN A 117 -13.47 14.20 15.71
CA GLN A 117 -12.44 15.16 16.11
C GLN A 117 -11.32 14.54 16.92
N ARG A 118 -11.60 13.42 17.62
CA ARG A 118 -10.71 12.83 18.62
C ARG A 118 -11.02 11.37 18.89
N VAL A 119 -9.96 10.57 18.98
CA VAL A 119 -9.99 9.18 19.47
C VAL A 119 -8.99 9.03 20.62
N VAL A 120 -9.39 8.25 21.63
CA VAL A 120 -8.55 7.97 22.80
C VAL A 120 -8.50 6.47 23.05
N TYR A 121 -7.28 5.98 23.28
CA TYR A 121 -7.03 4.62 23.75
C TYR A 121 -6.36 4.62 25.11
N GLU A 122 -6.65 3.57 25.87
CA GLU A 122 -5.91 3.20 27.06
C GLU A 122 -5.32 1.81 26.87
N GLY A 123 -4.07 1.64 27.31
CA GLY A 123 -3.32 0.40 27.22
C GLY A 123 -2.58 0.10 28.52
N ARG A 124 -2.38 -1.18 28.81
CA ARG A 124 -1.70 -1.64 30.02
C ARG A 124 -0.93 -2.90 29.71
N ARG A 125 0.37 -2.90 30.04
CA ARG A 125 1.22 -4.07 29.90
C ARG A 125 0.83 -5.14 30.92
N LYS A 126 1.09 -6.40 30.58
CA LYS A 126 0.81 -7.55 31.45
C LYS A 126 1.65 -7.41 32.71
N GLY A 127 1.00 -7.48 33.88
CA GLY A 127 1.66 -7.31 35.18
C GLY A 127 1.71 -5.87 35.69
N GLU A 128 1.35 -4.88 34.87
CA GLU A 128 1.22 -3.50 35.34
C GLU A 128 -0.19 -3.22 35.88
N THR A 129 -0.28 -2.24 36.77
CA THR A 129 -1.54 -1.78 37.37
C THR A 129 -2.07 -0.50 36.72
N THR A 130 -1.19 0.31 36.14
CA THR A 130 -1.52 1.64 35.61
C THR A 130 -1.80 1.58 34.12
N PHE A 131 -2.88 2.21 33.68
CA PHE A 131 -3.15 2.39 32.26
C PHE A 131 -2.37 3.59 31.71
N THR A 132 -1.71 3.38 30.58
CA THR A 132 -1.18 4.44 29.73
C THR A 132 -2.28 4.91 28.78
N ARG A 133 -2.39 6.22 28.58
CA ARG A 133 -3.41 6.82 27.73
C ARG A 133 -2.76 7.51 26.53
N VAL A 134 -3.30 7.29 25.34
CA VAL A 134 -2.89 7.94 24.10
C VAL A 134 -4.11 8.60 23.47
N GLU A 135 -3.89 9.72 22.81
CA GLU A 135 -4.92 10.52 22.17
C GLU A 135 -4.49 10.98 20.78
N TRP A 136 -5.39 10.83 19.81
CA TRP A 136 -5.24 11.37 18.47
C TRP A 136 -6.42 12.28 18.14
N THR A 137 -6.11 13.53 17.79
CA THR A 137 -7.07 14.50 17.30
C THR A 137 -6.88 14.73 15.80
N ILE A 138 -7.92 15.23 15.13
CA ILE A 138 -7.81 15.60 13.71
C ILE A 138 -6.76 16.72 13.52
N ALA A 139 -6.65 17.66 14.46
CA ALA A 139 -5.65 18.72 14.43
C ALA A 139 -4.21 18.15 14.55
N ARG A 140 -4.00 17.13 15.39
CA ARG A 140 -2.72 16.41 15.48
C ARG A 140 -2.41 15.69 14.16
N ALA A 141 -3.41 15.04 13.55
CA ALA A 141 -3.27 14.37 12.26
C ALA A 141 -2.92 15.33 11.12
N GLN A 142 -3.55 16.51 11.08
CA GLN A 142 -3.24 17.57 10.12
C GLN A 142 -1.81 18.08 10.27
N LYS A 143 -1.38 18.38 11.51
CA LYS A 143 -0.02 18.82 11.80
C LYS A 143 1.03 17.78 11.41
N ALA A 144 0.70 16.49 11.54
CA ALA A 144 1.54 15.38 11.12
C ALA A 144 1.43 15.05 9.62
N GLY A 145 0.58 15.75 8.86
CA GLY A 145 0.41 15.59 7.42
C GLY A 145 -0.50 14.44 6.98
N TYR A 146 -1.08 13.66 7.90
CA TYR A 146 -1.85 12.45 7.56
C TYR A 146 -3.15 12.72 6.80
N THR A 147 -3.71 13.92 6.91
CA THR A 147 -5.02 14.26 6.34
C THR A 147 -5.01 14.51 4.84
N SER A 148 -3.87 14.30 4.15
CA SER A 148 -3.83 14.22 2.68
C SER A 148 -4.59 12.99 2.16
N ASN A 149 -4.65 11.91 2.94
CA ASN A 149 -5.47 10.75 2.63
C ASN A 149 -6.97 11.12 2.74
N LYS A 150 -7.71 10.97 1.65
CA LYS A 150 -9.16 11.27 1.56
C LYS A 150 -10.00 10.51 2.59
N LYS A 151 -9.53 9.36 3.10
CA LYS A 151 -10.20 8.62 4.17
C LYS A 151 -10.36 9.44 5.45
N TYR A 152 -9.52 10.43 5.71
CA TYR A 152 -9.72 11.35 6.84
C TYR A 152 -10.95 12.26 6.68
N GLN A 153 -11.47 12.41 5.46
CA GLN A 153 -12.70 13.17 5.18
C GLN A 153 -13.93 12.26 5.22
N THR A 154 -13.81 11.02 4.74
CA THR A 154 -14.95 10.09 4.63
C THR A 154 -15.12 9.18 5.85
N ASP A 155 -14.03 8.85 6.54
CA ASP A 155 -14.00 8.04 7.77
C ASP A 155 -12.92 8.55 8.76
N PRO A 156 -13.09 9.75 9.34
CA PRO A 156 -12.14 10.30 10.30
C PRO A 156 -12.00 9.43 11.56
N ILE A 157 -13.08 8.78 12.02
CA ILE A 157 -13.07 7.97 13.24
C ILE A 157 -12.20 6.74 13.04
N GLY A 158 -12.34 6.02 11.93
CA GLY A 158 -11.51 4.87 11.60
C GLY A 158 -10.04 5.25 11.47
N MET A 159 -9.74 6.33 10.75
CA MET A 159 -8.36 6.79 10.57
C MET A 159 -7.69 7.22 11.88
N LEU A 160 -8.38 7.98 12.74
CA LEU A 160 -7.85 8.34 14.06
C LEU A 160 -7.74 7.12 14.99
N THR A 161 -8.65 6.16 14.86
CA THR A 161 -8.59 4.88 15.59
C THR A 161 -7.32 4.10 15.25
N ALA A 162 -7.00 3.94 13.96
CA ALA A 162 -5.79 3.25 13.54
C ALA A 162 -4.52 3.89 14.13
N LYS A 163 -4.42 5.22 14.10
CA LYS A 163 -3.27 5.95 14.69
C LYS A 163 -3.16 5.73 16.20
N CYS A 164 -4.27 5.90 16.90
CA CYS A 164 -4.29 5.75 18.36
C CYS A 164 -3.98 4.31 18.78
N GLN A 165 -4.48 3.33 18.03
CA GLN A 165 -4.27 1.91 18.26
C GLN A 165 -2.83 1.48 17.97
N ALA A 166 -2.22 1.96 16.88
CA ALA A 166 -0.81 1.69 16.57
C ALA A 166 0.12 2.29 17.64
N GLU A 167 -0.10 3.57 18.00
CA GLU A 167 0.73 4.27 18.99
C GLU A 167 0.65 3.60 20.37
N ILE A 168 -0.55 3.27 20.87
CA ILE A 168 -0.66 2.61 22.18
C ILE A 168 0.03 1.23 22.19
N CYS A 169 -0.05 0.46 21.10
CA CYS A 169 0.61 -0.84 21.00
C CYS A 169 2.14 -0.71 21.10
N ARG A 170 2.72 0.28 20.39
CA ARG A 170 4.16 0.56 20.46
C ARG A 170 4.61 1.03 21.83
N VAL A 171 3.77 1.82 22.51
CA VAL A 171 4.10 2.37 23.82
C VAL A 171 4.13 1.27 24.88
N ILE A 172 3.12 0.39 24.93
CA ILE A 172 3.00 -0.60 26.03
C ILE A 172 3.76 -1.90 25.78
N ALA A 173 3.96 -2.27 24.50
CA ALA A 173 4.48 -3.58 24.11
C ALA A 173 5.37 -3.51 22.85
N PRO A 174 6.44 -2.68 22.85
CA PRO A 174 7.33 -2.57 21.69
C PRO A 174 8.02 -3.90 21.35
N ASP A 175 8.33 -4.71 22.36
CA ASP A 175 8.94 -6.04 22.26
C ASP A 175 8.04 -7.10 21.58
N VAL A 176 6.72 -6.91 21.61
CA VAL A 176 5.79 -7.78 20.86
C VAL A 176 5.83 -7.46 19.37
N LEU A 177 6.22 -6.23 19.01
CA LEU A 177 6.25 -5.74 17.64
C LEU A 177 7.64 -5.82 17.01
N THR A 178 8.68 -6.22 17.77
CA THR A 178 10.04 -6.36 17.23
C THR A 178 10.09 -7.47 16.17
N GLY A 179 10.47 -7.12 14.94
CA GLY A 179 10.55 -8.06 13.80
C GLY A 179 10.05 -7.44 12.48
N ILE A 180 9.17 -6.45 12.59
CA ILE A 180 8.67 -5.63 11.48
C ILE A 180 8.89 -4.16 11.89
N ALA A 181 9.16 -3.26 10.94
CA ALA A 181 9.22 -1.84 11.29
C ALA A 181 7.87 -1.53 11.94
N ALA A 182 7.89 -1.08 13.20
CA ALA A 182 6.67 -0.97 13.99
C ALA A 182 5.66 0.03 13.41
N THR A 183 6.00 0.70 12.30
CA THR A 183 5.16 1.60 11.53
C THR A 183 3.93 0.88 10.98
N SER A 184 2.75 1.47 11.20
CA SER A 184 1.51 0.91 10.70
C SER A 184 1.34 1.30 9.24
N VAL A 185 0.65 0.49 8.43
CA VAL A 185 0.44 0.79 7.01
C VAL A 185 -0.17 2.18 6.83
N GLU A 186 -1.12 2.54 7.69
CA GLU A 186 -1.81 3.83 7.69
C GLU A 186 -0.88 5.02 8.00
N GLU A 187 0.30 4.77 8.60
CA GLU A 187 1.37 5.75 8.83
C GLU A 187 2.38 5.85 7.69
N VAL A 188 2.66 4.76 6.98
CA VAL A 188 3.65 4.76 5.89
C VAL A 188 3.09 5.29 4.58
N GLU A 189 1.76 5.33 4.40
CA GLU A 189 1.12 6.05 3.29
C GLU A 189 1.56 7.55 3.21
N LEU A 190 2.22 8.08 4.25
CA LEU A 190 2.84 9.40 4.24
C LEU A 190 4.32 9.43 3.83
N ASP A 191 5.09 8.38 4.07
CA ASP A 191 6.50 8.33 3.66
C ASP A 191 6.62 8.27 2.12
N ASP A 192 5.65 7.64 1.42
CA ASP A 192 5.56 7.67 -0.04
C ASP A 192 5.20 9.05 -0.62
N LEU A 193 4.71 9.99 0.21
CA LEU A 193 4.49 11.40 -0.17
C LEU A 193 5.62 12.33 0.28
N GLY A 194 6.62 11.82 1.02
CA GLY A 194 7.59 12.62 1.78
C GLY A 194 9.06 12.43 1.44
N GLU A 195 9.46 11.39 0.70
CA GLU A 195 10.87 11.17 0.33
C GLU A 195 11.30 12.05 -0.87
N GLN A 196 11.30 13.38 -0.70
CA GLN A 196 12.16 14.23 -1.51
C GLN A 196 13.59 14.14 -0.95
N ALA A 197 14.35 13.18 -1.46
CA ALA A 197 15.79 13.13 -1.22
C ALA A 197 16.41 14.49 -1.60
N PRO A 198 17.25 15.11 -0.73
CA PRO A 198 17.88 16.38 -1.05
C PRO A 198 18.79 16.21 -2.26
N ALA A 199 18.58 17.05 -3.27
CA ALA A 199 19.39 17.08 -4.48
C ALA A 199 20.85 17.37 -4.14
N ALA A 200 21.72 16.36 -4.30
CA ALA A 200 23.16 16.56 -4.30
C ALA A 200 23.60 17.35 -5.55
N PRO A 201 24.55 18.29 -5.45
CA PRO A 201 24.90 19.19 -6.53
C PRO A 201 25.60 18.48 -7.69
N ALA A 202 25.32 18.97 -8.89
CA ALA A 202 25.77 18.46 -10.17
C ALA A 202 27.30 18.37 -10.27
N ALA A 203 27.80 17.19 -10.64
CA ALA A 203 29.18 16.99 -11.08
C ALA A 203 29.20 16.83 -12.62
N GLU A 204 30.19 17.48 -13.22
CA GLU A 204 30.34 17.78 -14.64
C GLU A 204 30.47 16.56 -15.58
N ALA A 205 30.02 16.77 -16.81
CA ALA A 205 29.91 15.76 -17.87
C ALA A 205 31.27 15.32 -18.46
N ARG A 206 31.43 14.02 -18.68
CA ARG A 206 32.41 13.42 -19.61
C ARG A 206 31.70 12.59 -20.69
N PRO A 207 32.24 12.53 -21.92
CA PRO A 207 31.49 12.05 -23.08
C PRO A 207 31.32 10.52 -23.08
N LYS A 208 30.11 10.08 -23.47
CA LYS A 208 29.67 8.67 -23.51
C LYS A 208 30.23 7.97 -24.76
N ARG A 209 30.91 6.83 -24.58
CA ARG A 209 31.08 5.83 -25.65
C ARG A 209 29.85 4.95 -25.71
N THR A 210 29.24 4.90 -26.89
CA THR A 210 28.05 4.10 -27.21
C THR A 210 28.38 2.61 -27.18
N ILE A 211 27.69 1.85 -26.33
CA ILE A 211 27.41 0.43 -26.53
C ILE A 211 25.89 0.28 -26.41
N GLN A 212 25.25 -0.12 -27.51
CA GLN A 212 23.82 -0.45 -27.52
C GLN A 212 23.63 -1.76 -26.76
N ARG A 213 22.96 -1.70 -25.60
CA ARG A 213 22.34 -2.84 -24.95
C ARG A 213 20.83 -2.65 -25.01
N ALA A 214 20.13 -3.63 -25.56
CA ALA A 214 18.68 -3.65 -25.66
C ALA A 214 18.04 -3.42 -24.29
N LYS A 215 17.10 -2.47 -24.23
CA LYS A 215 16.32 -2.12 -23.04
C LYS A 215 15.13 -3.08 -22.96
N ALA A 216 15.15 -3.97 -21.97
CA ALA A 216 13.94 -4.69 -21.57
C ALA A 216 12.91 -3.69 -20.98
N PRO A 217 11.60 -3.90 -21.18
CA PRO A 217 10.58 -3.00 -20.66
C PRO A 217 10.57 -3.04 -19.12
N ALA A 218 10.51 -1.87 -18.50
CA ALA A 218 10.22 -1.75 -17.08
C ALA A 218 8.74 -2.07 -16.85
N PRO A 219 8.37 -2.88 -15.84
CA PRO A 219 6.97 -3.05 -15.48
C PRO A 219 6.46 -1.78 -14.80
N ASP A 220 5.39 -1.20 -15.34
CA ASP A 220 4.59 -0.18 -14.66
C ASP A 220 4.01 -0.77 -13.37
N LEU A 221 4.36 -0.16 -12.24
CA LEU A 221 3.77 -0.48 -10.94
C LEU A 221 2.42 0.24 -10.84
N PRO A 222 1.30 -0.47 -10.59
CA PRO A 222 0.02 0.17 -10.34
C PRO A 222 -0.04 0.82 -8.94
N ASP A 223 -0.72 1.96 -8.84
CA ASP A 223 -1.08 2.62 -7.59
C ASP A 223 -1.78 1.63 -6.64
N VAL A 224 -1.18 1.40 -5.47
CA VAL A 224 -1.74 0.49 -4.45
C VAL A 224 -2.87 1.21 -3.74
N VAL A 225 -4.09 1.02 -4.23
CA VAL A 225 -5.32 1.35 -3.50
C VAL A 225 -5.67 0.16 -2.60
N HIS A 226 -5.51 0.31 -1.29
CA HIS A 226 -5.98 -0.69 -0.33
C HIS A 226 -7.51 -0.63 -0.18
N ASP A 227 -8.16 -1.62 -0.80
CA ASP A 227 -9.56 -1.98 -0.58
C ASP A 227 -9.65 -3.16 0.42
N ALA A 228 -10.55 -3.05 1.38
CA ALA A 228 -10.93 -4.09 2.33
C ALA A 228 -12.40 -3.87 2.73
N PRO A 229 -13.17 -4.94 2.98
CA PRO A 229 -14.38 -5.24 2.21
C PRO A 229 -15.67 -4.85 2.93
N GLN A 230 -16.70 -4.39 2.19
CA GLN A 230 -18.11 -4.59 2.52
C GLN A 230 -18.99 -4.68 1.26
N ASP A 231 -19.93 -5.63 1.31
CA ASP A 231 -21.00 -5.92 0.35
C ASP A 231 -21.88 -4.70 0.04
N GLU A 232 -22.17 -4.47 -1.25
CA GLU A 232 -23.52 -4.29 -1.81
C GLU A 232 -23.40 -4.19 -3.33
N ALA A 233 -24.22 -4.96 -4.05
CA ALA A 233 -24.18 -5.06 -5.50
C ALA A 233 -24.64 -3.75 -6.16
N GLU A 234 -23.70 -2.99 -6.70
CA GLU A 234 -23.99 -1.91 -7.62
C GLU A 234 -23.50 -2.29 -9.03
N ALA A 235 -24.38 -2.11 -10.01
CA ALA A 235 -24.19 -2.49 -11.41
C ALA A 235 -22.89 -1.90 -11.99
N PRO A 236 -22.24 -2.56 -12.96
CA PRO A 236 -20.88 -2.21 -13.35
C PRO A 236 -20.85 -0.82 -13.99
N ALA A 237 -20.21 0.13 -13.31
CA ALA A 237 -19.85 1.42 -13.88
C ALA A 237 -18.79 1.19 -14.98
N GLU A 238 -19.06 1.69 -16.18
CA GLU A 238 -18.16 1.55 -17.32
C GLU A 238 -16.79 2.19 -17.03
N PRO A 239 -15.68 1.57 -17.49
CA PRO A 239 -14.34 2.08 -17.24
C PRO A 239 -14.17 3.47 -17.84
N LEU A 240 -13.61 4.40 -17.06
CA LEU A 240 -13.30 5.78 -17.49
C LEU A 240 -12.15 5.83 -18.52
N ALA A 241 -12.06 6.94 -19.23
CA ALA A 241 -11.02 7.19 -20.23
C ALA A 241 -9.61 7.18 -19.62
N THR A 242 -8.67 6.54 -20.32
CA THR A 242 -7.27 6.45 -19.92
C THR A 242 -6.53 7.78 -20.13
N SER A 243 -5.42 7.99 -19.42
CA SER A 243 -4.57 9.20 -19.57
C SER A 243 -4.05 9.40 -20.99
N ALA A 244 -3.73 8.31 -21.70
CA ALA A 244 -3.33 8.34 -23.10
C ALA A 244 -4.47 8.83 -24.02
N GLN A 245 -5.70 8.37 -23.78
CA GLN A 245 -6.88 8.83 -24.52
C GLN A 245 -7.16 10.31 -24.26
N LEU A 246 -7.11 10.77 -23.01
CA LEU A 246 -7.33 12.18 -22.67
C LEU A 246 -6.28 13.10 -23.29
N THR A 247 -5.01 12.66 -23.33
CA THR A 247 -3.94 13.39 -23.99
C THR A 247 -4.21 13.52 -25.49
N LYS A 248 -4.65 12.43 -26.13
CA LYS A 248 -4.98 12.42 -27.56
C LYS A 248 -6.19 13.30 -27.87
N ILE A 249 -7.22 13.27 -27.02
CA ILE A 249 -8.39 14.14 -27.12
C ILE A 249 -7.99 15.62 -27.02
N HIS A 250 -7.13 16.00 -26.07
CA HIS A 250 -6.67 17.39 -25.96
C HIS A 250 -5.89 17.85 -27.20
N VAL A 251 -5.09 16.97 -27.80
CA VAL A 251 -4.38 17.27 -29.05
C VAL A 251 -5.36 17.44 -30.22
N ILE A 252 -6.38 16.60 -30.31
CA ILE A 252 -7.43 16.67 -31.34
C ILE A 252 -8.28 17.94 -31.19
N LEU A 253 -8.72 18.27 -29.98
CA LEU A 253 -9.46 19.50 -29.68
C LEU A 253 -8.64 20.75 -30.03
N GLY A 254 -7.33 20.73 -29.74
CA GLY A 254 -6.42 21.80 -30.15
C GLY A 254 -6.31 21.96 -31.68
N LYS A 255 -6.38 20.86 -32.44
CA LYS A 255 -6.39 20.88 -33.92
C LYS A 255 -7.73 21.34 -34.50
N LEU A 256 -8.84 21.07 -33.80
CA LEU A 256 -10.20 21.49 -34.16
C LEU A 256 -10.48 22.98 -33.82
N GLY A 257 -9.50 23.70 -33.28
CA GLY A 257 -9.63 25.13 -32.95
C GLY A 257 -10.24 25.42 -31.58
N ALA A 258 -10.51 24.38 -30.76
CA ALA A 258 -10.92 24.54 -29.36
C ALA A 258 -9.69 24.85 -28.49
N SER A 259 -9.22 26.09 -28.57
CA SER A 259 -8.01 26.57 -27.89
C SER A 259 -8.19 26.81 -26.38
N ASP A 260 -9.43 26.87 -25.91
CA ASP A 260 -9.81 27.10 -24.52
C ASP A 260 -10.63 25.93 -23.94
N ARG A 261 -10.57 25.79 -22.61
CA ARG A 261 -11.20 24.68 -21.88
C ARG A 261 -12.72 24.63 -22.08
N GLU A 262 -13.36 25.79 -22.20
CA GLU A 262 -14.82 25.90 -22.34
C GLU A 262 -15.27 25.40 -23.71
N ALA A 263 -14.61 25.83 -24.79
CA ALA A 263 -14.84 25.29 -26.13
C ALA A 263 -14.60 23.77 -26.21
N GLY A 264 -13.53 23.28 -25.58
CA GLY A 264 -13.23 21.84 -25.55
C GLY A 264 -14.29 21.01 -24.83
N LEU A 265 -14.88 21.53 -23.74
CA LEU A 265 -15.96 20.85 -23.02
C LEU A 265 -17.30 20.93 -23.76
N ALA A 266 -17.56 22.02 -24.48
CA ALA A 266 -18.74 22.18 -25.33
C ALA A 266 -18.74 21.15 -26.48
N GLU A 267 -17.59 20.95 -27.12
CA GLU A 267 -17.42 19.98 -28.20
C GLU A 267 -17.63 18.55 -27.68
N LEU A 268 -17.01 18.21 -26.55
CA LEU A 268 -17.18 16.89 -25.92
C LEU A 268 -18.62 16.66 -25.44
N SER A 269 -19.28 17.67 -24.87
CA SER A 269 -20.67 17.56 -24.44
C SER A 269 -21.63 17.34 -25.62
N THR A 270 -21.36 18.02 -26.74
CA THR A 270 -22.11 17.85 -28.00
C THR A 270 -21.93 16.44 -28.56
N PHE A 271 -20.69 15.92 -28.54
CA PHE A 271 -20.39 14.57 -29.03
C PHE A 271 -20.96 13.44 -28.14
N THR A 272 -20.93 13.60 -26.81
CA THR A 272 -21.45 12.58 -25.89
C THR A 272 -22.97 12.68 -25.68
N GLY A 273 -23.60 13.76 -26.14
CA GLY A 273 -25.04 14.00 -25.93
C GLY A 273 -25.44 14.22 -24.47
N ARG A 274 -24.46 14.50 -23.60
CA ARG A 274 -24.61 14.74 -22.16
C ARG A 274 -23.65 15.83 -21.71
N THR A 275 -24.01 16.57 -20.67
CA THR A 275 -23.17 17.64 -20.13
C THR A 275 -21.92 17.05 -19.47
N ILE A 276 -20.74 17.43 -19.98
CA ILE A 276 -19.43 17.01 -19.46
C ILE A 276 -18.78 18.19 -18.73
N GLU A 277 -18.73 18.13 -17.40
CA GLU A 277 -18.07 19.17 -16.59
C GLU A 277 -16.54 19.06 -16.60
N SER A 278 -16.03 17.90 -17.02
CA SER A 278 -14.60 17.61 -17.06
C SER A 278 -14.32 16.52 -18.07
N SER A 279 -13.27 16.69 -18.89
CA SER A 279 -12.80 15.67 -19.84
C SER A 279 -12.49 14.31 -19.16
N LYS A 280 -12.26 14.30 -17.84
CA LYS A 280 -12.09 13.07 -17.04
C LYS A 280 -13.38 12.28 -16.79
N ALA A 281 -14.54 12.85 -17.11
CA ALA A 281 -15.85 12.19 -16.96
C ALA A 281 -16.24 11.35 -18.18
N LEU A 282 -15.39 11.31 -19.23
CA LEU A 282 -15.60 10.45 -20.39
C LEU A 282 -15.35 8.98 -20.05
N THR A 283 -16.21 8.11 -20.56
CA THR A 283 -15.96 6.66 -20.53
C THR A 283 -14.89 6.29 -21.56
N LYS A 284 -14.25 5.14 -21.37
CA LYS A 284 -13.27 4.59 -22.30
C LYS A 284 -13.85 4.41 -23.70
N ALA A 285 -15.13 4.03 -23.79
CA ALA A 285 -15.83 3.83 -25.06
C ALA A 285 -16.10 5.18 -25.76
N GLU A 286 -16.60 6.18 -25.03
CA GLU A 286 -16.80 7.53 -25.55
C GLU A 286 -15.49 8.15 -26.06
N ALA A 287 -14.42 8.00 -25.29
CA ALA A 287 -13.10 8.50 -25.63
C ALA A 287 -12.50 7.81 -26.86
N SER A 288 -12.62 6.49 -26.98
CA SER A 288 -12.19 5.77 -28.18
C SER A 288 -12.97 6.20 -29.42
N ARG A 289 -14.30 6.33 -29.30
CA ARG A 289 -15.18 6.74 -30.41
C ARG A 289 -14.85 8.16 -30.89
N PHE A 290 -14.59 9.09 -29.98
CA PHE A 290 -14.19 10.45 -30.34
C PHE A 290 -12.85 10.49 -31.07
N ILE A 291 -11.88 9.70 -30.61
CA ILE A 291 -10.55 9.62 -31.23
C ILE A 291 -10.64 9.01 -32.63
N GLU A 292 -11.43 7.94 -32.80
CA GLU A 292 -11.58 7.24 -34.08
C GLU A 292 -12.29 8.11 -35.13
N GLU A 293 -13.39 8.77 -34.73
CA GLU A 293 -14.14 9.70 -35.60
C GLU A 293 -13.27 10.89 -36.07
N ALA A 294 -12.43 11.41 -35.17
CA ALA A 294 -11.55 12.53 -35.49
C ALA A 294 -10.31 12.14 -36.32
N GLU A 295 -9.88 10.87 -36.26
CA GLU A 295 -8.76 10.36 -37.06
C GLU A 295 -9.20 9.80 -38.41
N THR A 296 -10.45 9.33 -38.50
CA THR A 296 -11.05 8.76 -39.71
C THR A 296 -12.46 9.31 -39.85
N PRO A 297 -12.65 10.49 -40.45
CA PRO A 297 -14.00 10.99 -40.70
C PRO A 297 -14.72 9.99 -41.63
N PRO A 298 -15.97 9.60 -41.34
CA PRO A 298 -16.73 8.72 -42.20
C PRO A 298 -16.86 9.37 -43.59
N ALA A 299 -16.58 8.58 -44.63
CA ALA A 299 -16.86 9.01 -45.98
C ALA A 299 -18.37 9.24 -46.11
N ASP A 300 -18.76 10.45 -46.49
CA ASP A 300 -20.14 10.78 -46.79
C ASP A 300 -20.70 9.82 -47.86
N ALA A 301 -22.00 9.58 -47.80
CA ALA A 301 -22.74 8.63 -48.64
C ALA A 301 -22.76 8.94 -50.16
N ASP A 302 -21.98 9.91 -50.63
CA ASP A 302 -21.91 10.34 -52.03
C ASP A 302 -20.53 10.14 -52.70
N GLY A 303 -19.59 9.43 -52.05
CA GLY A 303 -18.38 8.95 -52.73
C GLY A 303 -17.44 10.03 -53.28
N VAL A 304 -17.45 11.22 -52.67
CA VAL A 304 -16.48 12.30 -52.95
C VAL A 304 -15.51 12.38 -51.78
N LEU A 305 -14.22 12.14 -52.04
CA LEU A 305 -13.15 12.40 -51.07
C LEU A 305 -13.05 13.92 -50.87
N PRO A 306 -13.21 14.45 -49.64
CA PRO A 306 -12.91 15.85 -49.40
C PRO A 306 -11.40 16.08 -49.60
N ASP A 307 -11.07 17.15 -50.32
CA ASP A 307 -9.73 17.56 -50.68
C ASP A 307 -8.85 17.73 -49.43
N VAL A 308 -7.92 16.80 -49.25
CA VAL A 308 -7.10 16.68 -48.04
C VAL A 308 -6.06 17.80 -47.94
N ASP A 309 -5.85 18.57 -49.01
CA ASP A 309 -4.82 19.61 -49.08
C ASP A 309 -5.37 21.04 -48.86
N GLY A 310 -6.70 21.23 -48.91
CA GLY A 310 -7.32 22.56 -48.78
C GLY A 310 -7.52 23.06 -47.34
N GLN A 311 -7.39 22.20 -46.33
CA GLN A 311 -7.73 22.52 -44.93
C GLN A 311 -6.50 22.80 -44.03
N TRP A 312 -5.28 22.68 -44.57
CA TRP A 312 -4.04 22.75 -43.76
C TRP A 312 -3.09 23.90 -44.12
N GLY A 313 -3.57 24.99 -44.71
CA GLY A 313 -2.91 26.31 -44.71
C GLY A 313 -1.38 26.33 -44.69
N LEU A 314 -0.73 25.63 -45.62
CA LEU A 314 0.72 25.69 -45.79
C LEU A 314 1.08 26.82 -46.76
N ASP A 315 0.83 28.06 -46.33
CA ASP A 315 1.49 29.22 -46.90
C ASP A 315 2.89 29.32 -46.28
N GLN A 316 3.90 28.81 -47.01
CA GLN A 316 5.29 29.19 -46.76
C GLN A 316 5.55 30.56 -47.41
N GLU A 317 5.30 31.63 -46.66
CA GLU A 317 5.82 32.96 -46.97
C GLU A 317 7.29 33.09 -46.54
N GLY A 318 8.15 33.54 -47.45
CA GLY A 318 9.37 34.29 -47.09
C GLY A 318 10.73 33.64 -47.37
N ALA A 319 11.14 33.57 -48.64
CA ALA A 319 12.57 33.56 -49.00
C ALA A 319 12.85 34.10 -50.43
N LYS A 320 12.65 35.40 -50.63
CA LYS A 320 13.60 36.36 -51.27
C LYS A 320 12.90 37.65 -51.67
#